data_AF-A0A9N9XEE2-F1
#
_entry.id   AF-A0A9N9XEE2-F1
#
_cell.length_a   1.000
_cell.length_b   1.000
_cell.length_c   1.000
_cell.angle_alpha   90.00
_cell.angle_beta   90.00
_cell.angle_gamma   90.00
#
_symmetry.space_group_name_H-M   'P 1'
#
loop_
_entity.id
_entity.type
_entity.pdbx_description
1 polymer ?
#
loop_
_entity_poly.entity_id
_entity_poly.type
_entity_poly.pdbx_seq_one_letter_code
_entity_poly.pdbx_strand_id
1 'polypeptide(L)'
;MKIFSSLFVARPIPKEPIPFKEILPLKLRNAVSGKGGKTSDICCIYEMSVMFACFKENEFNQSVCSKEIESFQKCYKNHLDTKKIKQQKEAKGVLIPGEKELSHKQLNTLLKKFPNVK
;
A
#
# COMPACT_ATOMS: atom_id res chain seq x y z
N MET A 1 -11.09 -14.87 59.73
CA MET A 1 -10.17 -14.91 58.56
C MET A 1 -10.87 -15.65 57.44
N LYS A 2 -11.27 -14.98 56.36
CA LYS A 2 -11.90 -15.61 55.19
C LYS A 2 -10.81 -15.81 54.14
N ILE A 3 -10.35 -17.05 54.00
CA ILE A 3 -9.35 -17.43 53.01
C ILE A 3 -10.09 -17.49 51.67
N PHE A 4 -9.98 -16.43 50.88
CA PHE A 4 -10.33 -16.48 49.46
C PHE A 4 -9.23 -17.27 48.75
N SER A 5 -9.38 -18.59 48.73
CA SER A 5 -8.55 -19.45 47.88
C SER A 5 -8.90 -19.13 46.42
N SER A 6 -8.11 -18.27 45.79
CA SER A 6 -8.13 -18.09 44.34
C SER A 6 -7.64 -19.40 43.72
N LEU A 7 -8.58 -20.31 43.46
CA LEU A 7 -8.34 -21.46 42.61
C LEU A 7 -8.11 -20.90 41.21
N PHE A 8 -6.84 -20.74 40.85
CA PHE A 8 -6.41 -20.68 39.47
C PHE A 8 -6.77 -22.03 38.84
N VAL A 9 -8.02 -22.17 38.41
CA VAL A 9 -8.44 -23.30 37.58
C VAL A 9 -7.63 -23.20 36.29
N ALA A 10 -6.67 -24.11 36.14
CA ALA A 10 -5.90 -24.24 34.92
C ALA A 10 -6.89 -24.42 33.75
N ARG A 11 -6.77 -23.58 32.71
CA ARG A 11 -7.61 -23.73 31.52
C ARG A 11 -7.35 -25.12 30.92
N PRO A 12 -8.38 -25.93 30.64
CA PRO A 12 -8.19 -27.23 30.02
C PRO A 12 -7.51 -27.06 28.65
N ILE A 13 -6.61 -27.99 28.32
CA ILE A 13 -5.95 -28.02 27.01
C ILE A 13 -7.04 -28.20 25.95
N PRO A 14 -7.14 -27.28 24.95
CA PRO A 14 -8.13 -27.40 23.89
C PRO A 14 -7.94 -28.73 23.14
N LYS A 15 -8.99 -29.56 23.06
CA LYS A 15 -8.99 -30.77 22.24
C LYS A 15 -9.39 -30.39 20.82
N GLU A 16 -8.68 -30.92 19.84
CA GLU A 16 -9.00 -30.71 18.43
C GLU A 16 -10.30 -31.43 18.03
N PRO A 17 -11.08 -30.87 17.08
CA PRO A 17 -10.87 -29.60 16.40
C PRO A 17 -11.33 -28.41 17.24
N ILE A 18 -10.52 -27.34 17.27
CA ILE A 18 -10.89 -26.10 17.95
C ILE A 18 -11.95 -25.39 17.09
N PRO A 19 -13.18 -25.19 17.59
CA PRO A 19 -14.21 -24.53 16.80
C PRO A 19 -13.83 -23.07 16.54
N PHE A 20 -13.90 -22.64 15.28
CA PHE A 20 -13.67 -21.25 14.92
C PHE A 20 -14.75 -20.38 15.55
N LYS A 21 -14.34 -19.42 16.38
CA LYS A 21 -15.23 -18.39 16.93
C LYS A 21 -15.03 -17.10 16.15
N GLU A 22 -15.99 -16.78 15.30
CA GLU A 22 -15.96 -15.55 14.53
C GLU A 22 -16.15 -14.32 15.45
N ILE A 23 -15.26 -13.32 15.34
CA ILE A 23 -15.44 -12.02 16.00
C ILE A 23 -16.35 -11.11 15.15
N LEU A 24 -16.30 -11.30 13.82
CA LEU A 24 -17.11 -10.62 12.83
C LEU A 24 -17.74 -11.67 11.93
N PRO A 25 -18.96 -11.43 11.41
CA PRO A 25 -19.65 -12.39 10.56
C PRO A 25 -18.81 -12.68 9.30
N LEU A 26 -18.68 -13.95 8.96
CA LEU A 26 -18.05 -14.45 7.73
C LEU A 26 -18.89 -14.11 6.49
N LYS A 27 -18.99 -12.82 6.18
CA LYS A 27 -19.67 -12.30 4.98
C LYS A 27 -18.84 -11.24 4.30
N LEU A 28 -18.90 -11.21 2.97
CA LEU A 28 -18.27 -10.15 2.19
C LEU A 28 -18.98 -8.81 2.45
N ARG A 29 -18.19 -7.74 2.52
CA ARG A 29 -18.70 -6.36 2.61
C ARG A 29 -18.86 -5.79 1.20
N ASN A 30 -19.73 -4.79 1.06
CA ASN A 30 -19.93 -4.06 -0.19
C ASN A 30 -18.90 -2.94 -0.42
N ALA A 31 -17.84 -2.88 0.40
CA ALA A 31 -16.77 -1.90 0.29
C ALA A 31 -15.47 -2.41 0.91
N VAL A 32 -14.34 -1.94 0.37
CA VAL A 32 -12.99 -2.15 0.87
C VAL A 32 -12.43 -0.87 1.48
N SER A 33 -11.52 -1.04 2.45
CA SER A 33 -10.81 0.06 3.09
C SER A 33 -9.60 0.50 2.27
N GLY A 34 -9.43 1.81 2.06
CA GLY A 34 -8.22 2.38 1.45
C GLY A 34 -7.03 2.55 2.41
N LYS A 35 -7.19 2.20 3.70
CA LYS A 35 -6.23 2.54 4.76
C LYS A 35 -4.84 1.92 4.56
N GLY A 36 -4.72 0.81 3.83
CA GLY A 36 -3.45 0.09 3.60
C GLY A 36 -2.73 0.40 2.29
N GLY A 37 -3.28 1.23 1.40
CA GLY A 37 -2.77 1.39 0.03
C GLY A 37 -1.56 2.33 -0.13
N LYS A 38 -1.02 2.90 0.94
CA LYS A 38 0.11 3.83 0.86
C LYS A 38 1.42 3.05 0.91
N THR A 39 1.96 2.69 -0.26
CA THR A 39 3.35 2.22 -0.37
C THR A 39 4.32 3.40 -0.26
N SER A 40 5.54 3.15 0.22
CA SER A 40 6.60 4.15 0.21
C SER A 40 6.91 4.56 -1.23
N ASP A 41 6.93 5.87 -1.47
CA ASP A 41 7.06 6.44 -2.81
C ASP A 41 8.54 6.65 -3.17
N ILE A 42 9.32 5.58 -3.08
CA ILE A 42 10.74 5.60 -3.41
C ILE A 42 10.86 5.38 -4.93
N CYS A 43 11.45 6.33 -5.62
CA CYS A 43 11.65 6.31 -7.08
C CYS A 43 13.07 6.72 -7.46
N CYS A 44 13.47 6.42 -8.70
CA CYS A 44 14.71 6.91 -9.32
C CYS A 44 16.00 6.60 -8.54
N ILE A 45 16.03 5.46 -7.84
CA ILE A 45 17.20 5.05 -7.03
C ILE A 45 18.43 4.87 -7.92
N TYR A 46 18.25 4.29 -9.10
CA TYR A 46 19.34 4.02 -10.03
C TYR A 46 20.02 5.32 -10.50
N GLU A 47 19.23 6.27 -11.00
CA GLU A 47 19.72 7.56 -11.48
C GLU A 47 20.35 8.37 -10.35
N MET A 48 19.78 8.28 -9.14
CA MET A 48 20.35 8.89 -7.94
C MET A 48 21.71 8.30 -7.59
N SER A 49 21.87 6.97 -7.66
CA SER A 49 23.16 6.32 -7.42
C SER A 49 24.23 6.71 -8.44
N VAL A 50 23.87 6.79 -9.73
CA VAL A 50 24.78 7.22 -10.80
C VAL A 50 25.22 8.69 -10.61
N MET A 51 24.28 9.58 -10.28
CA MET A 51 24.57 10.98 -9.98
C MET A 51 25.54 11.11 -8.79
N PHE A 52 25.31 10.36 -7.71
CA PHE A 52 26.19 10.38 -6.55
C PHE A 52 27.58 9.79 -6.82
N ALA A 53 27.69 8.79 -7.71
CA ALA A 53 28.99 8.29 -8.14
C ALA A 53 29.80 9.39 -8.85
N CYS A 54 29.17 10.12 -9.80
CA CYS A 54 29.83 11.24 -10.47
C CYS A 54 30.25 12.35 -9.49
N PHE A 55 29.37 12.71 -8.55
CA PHE A 55 29.71 13.70 -7.52
C PHE A 55 30.89 13.28 -6.66
N LYS A 56 30.96 12.01 -6.27
CA LYS A 56 32.06 11.50 -5.46
C LYS A 56 33.41 11.59 -6.20
N GLU A 57 33.42 11.32 -7.50
CA GLU A 57 34.64 11.35 -8.31
C GLU A 57 35.11 12.76 -8.67
N ASN A 58 34.18 13.73 -8.73
CA ASN A 58 34.45 15.09 -9.21
C ASN A 58 34.27 16.17 -8.14
N GLU A 59 34.47 15.81 -6.86
CA GLU A 59 34.35 16.73 -5.71
C GLU A 59 33.04 17.55 -5.70
N PHE A 60 31.94 16.90 -6.09
CA PHE A 60 30.60 17.48 -6.18
C PHE A 60 30.48 18.63 -7.19
N ASN A 61 31.36 18.68 -8.20
CA ASN A 61 31.25 19.66 -9.28
C ASN A 61 30.06 19.34 -10.21
N GLN A 62 29.01 20.16 -10.11
CA GLN A 62 27.78 19.98 -10.85
C GLN A 62 27.93 20.19 -12.37
N SER A 63 28.88 21.01 -12.82
CA SER A 63 29.03 21.26 -14.26
C SER A 63 29.52 20.01 -14.99
N VAL A 64 30.41 19.24 -14.34
CA VAL A 64 30.95 17.98 -14.87
C VAL A 64 29.87 16.89 -14.90
N CYS A 65 29.06 16.81 -13.84
CA CYS A 65 28.01 15.81 -13.67
C CYS A 65 26.63 16.24 -14.23
N SER A 66 26.61 17.19 -15.15
CA SER A 66 25.36 17.77 -15.70
C SER A 66 24.46 16.71 -16.34
N LYS A 67 25.04 15.72 -17.01
CA LYS A 67 24.30 14.62 -17.67
C LYS A 67 23.56 13.74 -16.66
N GLU A 68 24.22 13.38 -15.57
CA GLU A 68 23.67 12.53 -14.52
C GLU A 68 22.56 13.25 -13.76
N ILE A 69 22.74 14.56 -13.51
CA ILE A 69 21.71 15.43 -12.92
C ILE A 69 20.47 15.50 -13.82
N GLU A 70 20.65 15.74 -15.13
CA GLU A 70 19.54 15.80 -16.08
C GLU A 70 18.78 14.48 -16.15
N SER A 71 19.50 13.35 -16.13
CA SER A 71 18.90 12.01 -16.11
C SER A 71 18.04 11.78 -14.86
N PHE A 72 18.58 12.10 -13.68
CA PHE A 72 17.83 12.01 -12.42
C PHE A 72 16.58 12.91 -12.43
N GLN A 73 16.72 14.17 -12.85
CA GLN A 73 15.60 15.10 -12.94
C GLN A 73 14.52 14.62 -13.91
N LYS A 74 14.91 14.03 -15.04
CA LYS A 74 13.97 13.46 -16.01
C LYS A 74 13.20 12.29 -15.41
N CYS A 75 13.88 11.37 -14.73
CA CYS A 75 13.22 10.26 -14.03
C CYS A 75 12.21 10.80 -13.00
N TYR A 76 12.63 11.76 -12.17
CA TYR A 76 11.79 12.30 -11.12
C TYR A 76 10.54 13.02 -11.66
N LYS A 77 10.69 13.82 -12.72
CA LYS A 77 9.56 14.48 -13.40
C LYS A 77 8.55 13.46 -13.94
N ASN A 78 9.03 12.44 -14.64
CA ASN A 78 8.16 11.37 -15.17
C ASN A 78 7.39 10.64 -14.06
N HIS A 79 8.04 10.40 -12.93
CA HIS A 79 7.39 9.80 -11.75
C HIS A 79 6.29 10.70 -11.19
N LEU A 80 6.55 11.99 -11.02
CA LEU A 80 5.55 12.96 -10.55
C LEU A 80 4.33 13.05 -11.48
N ASP A 81 4.56 13.08 -12.79
CA ASP A 81 3.49 13.15 -13.78
C ASP A 81 2.64 11.87 -13.76
N THR A 82 3.27 10.71 -13.73
CA THR A 82 2.58 9.41 -13.63
C THR A 82 1.76 9.31 -12.35
N LYS A 83 2.35 9.73 -11.21
CA LYS A 83 1.68 9.76 -9.91
C LYS A 83 0.46 10.68 -9.94
N LYS A 84 0.58 11.87 -10.52
CA LYS A 84 -0.52 12.84 -10.66
C LYS A 84 -1.65 12.27 -11.51
N ILE A 85 -1.33 11.64 -12.65
CA ILE A 85 -2.31 10.97 -13.51
C ILE A 85 -3.02 9.84 -12.75
N LYS A 86 -2.27 9.00 -12.04
CA LYS A 86 -2.84 7.92 -11.21
C LYS A 86 -3.80 8.47 -10.16
N GLN A 87 -3.40 9.48 -9.40
CA GLN A 87 -4.24 10.12 -8.39
C GLN A 87 -5.54 10.71 -8.98
N GLN A 88 -5.46 11.34 -10.15
CA GLN A 88 -6.64 11.88 -10.84
C GLN A 88 -7.59 10.77 -11.28
N LYS A 89 -7.08 9.67 -11.83
CA LYS A 89 -7.87 8.49 -12.20
C LYS A 89 -8.57 7.89 -10.99
N GLU A 90 -7.83 7.71 -9.89
CA GLU A 90 -8.37 7.19 -8.63
C GLU A 90 -9.44 8.11 -8.04
N ALA A 91 -9.20 9.43 -8.05
CA ALA A 91 -10.15 10.41 -7.53
C ALA A 91 -11.47 10.40 -8.29
N LYS A 92 -11.42 10.24 -9.62
CA LYS A 92 -12.61 10.17 -10.47
C LYS A 92 -13.31 8.80 -10.40
N GLY A 93 -12.67 7.77 -9.86
CA GLY A 93 -13.25 6.41 -9.76
C GLY A 93 -13.57 5.78 -11.13
N VAL A 94 -12.90 6.21 -12.20
CA VAL A 94 -13.17 5.75 -13.57
C VAL A 94 -12.80 4.28 -13.68
N LEU A 95 -13.73 3.46 -14.16
CA LEU A 95 -13.51 2.03 -14.41
C LEU A 95 -13.00 1.87 -15.85
N ILE A 96 -11.77 1.40 -16.01
CA ILE A 96 -11.20 1.06 -17.32
C ILE A 96 -11.41 -0.45 -17.54
N PRO A 97 -12.14 -0.87 -18.59
CA PRO A 97 -12.32 -2.29 -18.89
C PRO A 97 -10.99 -3.00 -19.11
N GLY A 98 -10.83 -4.18 -18.50
CA GLY A 98 -9.60 -4.98 -18.61
C GLY A 98 -8.45 -4.57 -17.68
N GLU A 99 -8.62 -3.52 -16.87
CA GLU A 99 -7.61 -3.14 -15.87
C GLU A 99 -7.57 -4.17 -14.74
N LYS A 100 -6.38 -4.72 -14.48
CA LYS A 100 -6.18 -5.77 -13.46
C LYS A 100 -6.01 -5.20 -12.04
N GLU A 101 -5.48 -3.99 -11.92
CA GLU A 101 -5.22 -3.33 -10.64
C GLU A 101 -6.14 -2.13 -10.44
N LEU A 102 -7.22 -2.32 -9.68
CA LEU A 102 -8.15 -1.26 -9.34
C LEU A 102 -7.79 -0.62 -8.00
N SER A 103 -7.82 0.70 -7.92
CA SER A 103 -7.77 1.42 -6.65
C SER A 103 -9.03 1.14 -5.83
N HIS A 104 -8.92 1.22 -4.50
CA HIS A 104 -10.04 1.10 -3.56
C HIS A 104 -11.26 1.95 -3.94
N LYS A 105 -11.08 3.14 -4.51
CA LYS A 105 -12.19 4.00 -4.99
C LYS A 105 -12.90 3.41 -6.20
N GLN A 106 -12.13 2.91 -7.16
CA GLN A 106 -12.65 2.24 -8.35
C GLN A 106 -13.36 0.93 -7.93
N LEU A 107 -12.73 0.12 -7.08
CA LEU A 107 -13.32 -1.12 -6.58
C LEU A 107 -14.62 -0.86 -5.79
N ASN A 108 -14.65 0.15 -4.93
CA ASN A 108 -15.87 0.53 -4.20
C ASN A 108 -16.98 1.04 -5.13
N THR A 109 -16.63 1.66 -6.26
CA THR A 109 -17.61 2.04 -7.28
C THR A 109 -18.19 0.81 -7.96
N LEU A 110 -17.38 -0.21 -8.21
CA LEU A 110 -17.83 -1.49 -8.77
C LEU A 110 -18.70 -2.29 -7.79
N LEU A 111 -18.27 -2.43 -6.54
CA LEU A 111 -18.99 -3.16 -5.49
C LEU A 111 -20.34 -2.53 -5.14
N LYS A 112 -20.50 -1.21 -5.34
CA LYS A 112 -21.80 -0.53 -5.23
C LYS A 112 -22.77 -0.92 -6.34
N LYS A 113 -22.28 -1.20 -7.55
CA LYS A 113 -23.10 -1.63 -8.69
C LYS A 113 -23.53 -3.09 -8.56
N PHE A 114 -22.66 -3.92 -8.02
CA PHE A 114 -22.89 -5.35 -7.79
C PHE A 114 -22.71 -5.68 -6.31
N PRO A 115 -23.64 -5.24 -5.45
CA PRO A 115 -23.55 -5.50 -4.02
C PRO A 115 -23.74 -6.99 -3.76
N ASN A 116 -23.09 -7.49 -2.70
CA ASN A 116 -23.37 -8.83 -2.20
C ASN A 116 -24.77 -8.82 -1.57
N VAL A 117 -25.75 -9.35 -2.30
CA VAL A 117 -27.10 -9.59 -1.79
C VAL A 117 -27.02 -10.87 -0.98
N LYS A 118 -27.42 -10.78 0.30
CA LYS A 118 -27.34 -11.90 1.24
C LYS A 118 -27.98 -13.17 0.70
#